data_AF-E0NXM6-F1
#
_entry.id   AF-E0NXM6-F1
#
_cell.length_a   1.000
_cell.length_b   1.000
_cell.length_c   1.000
_cell.angle_alpha   90.00
_cell.angle_beta   90.00
_cell.angle_gamma   90.00
#
_symmetry.space_group_name_H-M   'P 1'
#
loop_
_entity.id
_entity.type
_entity.pdbx_description
1 polymer ?
#
loop_
_entity_poly.entity_id
_entity_poly.type
_entity_poly.pdbx_seq_one_letter_code
_entity_poly.pdbx_strand_id
1 'polypeptide(L)' 'MRESIFLRVPPELKRWLEQEAKRRGLTLTGLIVALLSEYREQKDKTV' A
#
# COMPACT_ATOMS: atom_id res chain seq x y z
N MET A 1 -13.14 -10.06 10.92
CA MET A 1 -13.89 -8.82 10.61
C MET A 1 -13.08 -8.01 9.60
N ARG A 2 -13.69 -7.31 8.64
CA ARG A 2 -12.94 -6.35 7.80
C ARG A 2 -12.80 -5.05 8.60
N GLU A 3 -11.68 -4.89 9.28
CA GLU A 3 -11.37 -3.65 9.97
C GLU A 3 -10.90 -2.61 8.95
N SER A 4 -11.46 -1.41 9.03
CA SER A 4 -11.12 -0.31 8.14
C SER A 4 -10.22 0.66 8.90
N ILE A 5 -9.08 1.00 8.30
CA ILE A 5 -8.11 1.94 8.84
C ILE A 5 -8.05 3.14 7.91
N PHE A 6 -8.08 4.34 8.49
CA PHE A 6 -7.89 5.59 7.76
C PHE A 6 -6.45 6.06 7.91
N LEU A 7 -5.74 6.16 6.79
CA LEU A 7 -4.38 6.67 6.74
C LEU A 7 -4.41 8.15 6.34
N ARG A 8 -3.81 9.01 7.18
CA ARG A 8 -3.51 10.40 6.79
C ARG A 8 -2.15 10.41 6.11
N VAL A 9 -2.12 10.94 4.89
CA VAL A 9 -0.92 11.03 4.07
C VAL A 9 -0.90 12.38 3.34
N PRO A 10 0.27 12.87 2.92
CA PRO A 10 0.37 14.02 2.03
C PRO A 10 -0.47 13.82 0.75
N PRO A 11 -1.15 14.86 0.24
CA PRO A 11 -1.98 14.76 -0.97
C PRO A 11 -1.22 14.22 -2.18
N GLU A 12 0.06 14.59 -2.33
CA GLU A 12 0.93 14.18 -3.43
C GLU A 12 1.19 12.66 -3.37
N LEU A 13 1.44 12.14 -2.17
CA LEU A 13 1.64 10.71 -1.94
C LEU A 13 0.36 9.92 -2.24
N LYS A 14 -0.80 10.44 -1.83
CA LYS A 14 -2.08 9.80 -2.13
C LYS A 14 -2.30 9.69 -3.64
N ARG A 15 -2.08 10.78 -4.38
CA ARG A 15 -2.24 10.81 -5.84
C ARG A 15 -1.30 9.82 -6.52
N TRP A 16 -0.04 9.76 -6.09
CA TRP A 16 0.92 8.81 -6.61
C TRP A 16 0.47 7.36 -6.38
N LEU A 17 0.02 7.04 -5.16
CA LEU A 17 -0.48 5.69 -4.83
C LEU A 17 -1.73 5.32 -5.66
N GLU A 18 -2.64 6.26 -5.90
CA GLU A 18 -3.83 6.03 -6.73
C GLU A 18 -3.46 5.73 -8.19
N GLN A 19 -2.50 6.47 -8.75
CA GLN A 19 -2.01 6.23 -10.11
C GLN A 19 -1.32 4.86 -10.22
N GLU A 20 -0.50 4.52 -9.23
CA GLU A 20 0.20 3.24 -9.20
C GLU A 20 -0.77 2.06 -9.04
N ALA A 21 -1.80 2.21 -8.21
CA ALA A 21 -2.84 1.21 -8.04
C ALA A 21 -3.57 0.97 -9.37
N LYS A 22 -3.93 2.05 -10.07
CA LYS A 22 -4.53 1.97 -11.42
C LYS A 22 -3.62 1.27 -12.41
N ARG A 23 -2.32 1.61 -12.43
CA ARG A 23 -1.32 1.00 -13.33
C ARG A 23 -1.21 -0.51 -13.10
N ARG A 24 -1.34 -0.98 -11.86
CA ARG A 24 -1.29 -2.40 -11.49
C ARG A 24 -2.65 -3.11 -11.53
N GLY A 25 -3.74 -2.43 -11.89
CA GLY A 25 -5.09 -3.01 -11.84
C GLY A 25 -5.57 -3.34 -10.43
N LEU A 26 -5.05 -2.65 -9.41
CA LEU A 26 -5.37 -2.85 -8.00
C LEU A 26 -6.26 -1.73 -7.47
N THR A 27 -6.96 -2.01 -6.36
CA THR A 27 -7.50 -0.94 -5.51
C THR A 27 -6.37 -0.28 -4.73
N LEU A 28 -6.57 0.97 -4.28
CA LEU A 28 -5.60 1.66 -3.42
C LEU A 28 -5.26 0.84 -2.17
N THR A 29 -6.27 0.26 -1.51
CA THR A 29 -6.06 -0.64 -0.37
C THR A 29 -5.25 -1.88 -0.75
N GLY A 30 -5.56 -2.50 -1.90
CA GLY A 30 -4.81 -3.67 -2.39
C GLY A 30 -3.34 -3.37 -2.64
N LEU A 31 -3.04 -2.21 -3.24
CA LEU A 31 -1.67 -1.75 -3.41
C LEU A 31 -0.97 -1.54 -2.07
N ILE A 32 -1.60 -0.85 -1.12
CA ILE A 32 -1.01 -0.58 0.19
C ILE A 32 -0.68 -1.88 0.93
N VAL A 33 -1.60 -2.85 0.92
CA VAL A 33 -1.37 -4.17 1.55
C VAL A 33 -0.23 -4.92 0.87
N ALA A 34 -0.14 -4.89 -0.47
CA ALA A 34 0.95 -5.52 -1.20
C ALA A 34 2.31 -4.91 -0.82
N LEU A 35 2.43 -3.57 -0.85
CA LEU A 35 3.67 -2.88 -0.48
C LEU A 35 4.11 -3.17 0.95
N LEU A 36 3.17 -3.17 1.91
CA LEU A 36 3.46 -3.51 3.30
C LEU A 36 3.90 -4.97 3.48
N SER A 37 3.30 -5.89 2.72
CA SER A 37 3.66 -7.31 2.74
C SER A 37 5.05 -7.55 2.16
N GLU A 38 5.34 -6.94 1.01
CA GLU A 38 6.67 -6.96 0.36
C GLU A 38 7.75 -6.42 1.31
N TYR A 39 7.47 -5.30 1.98
CA TYR A 39 8.39 -4.70 2.94
C TYR A 39 8.64 -5.61 4.16
N ARG A 40 7.58 -6.23 4.70
CA ARG A 40 7.69 -7.17 5.81
C ARG A 40 8.57 -8.38 5.43
N GLU A 41 8.32 -8.98 4.27
CA GLU A 41 9.10 -10.13 3.79
C GLU A 41 10.58 -9.78 3.56
N GLN A 42 10.87 -8.57 3.10
CA GLN A 42 12.26 -8.11 2.96
C GLN A 42 12.94 -7.94 4.32
N LYS A 43 12.23 -7.38 5.30
CA LYS A 43 12.74 -7.26 6.68
C LYS A 43 13.06 -8.62 7.29
N ASP A 44 12.16 -9.58 7.15
CA ASP A 44 12.32 -10.93 7.73
C ASP A 44 13.49 -11.70 7.11
N LYS A 45 13.89 -11.39 5.87
CA LYS A 45 15.06 -12.00 5.19
C LYS A 45 16.40 -11.35 5.52
N THR A 46 16.39 -10.20 6.19
CA THR A 46 17.61 -9.43 6.50
C THR A 46 18.03 -9.56 7.97
N VAL A 47 17.32 -10.39 8.75
CA VAL A 47 17.59 -10.71 10.18
C VAL A 47 18.09 -12.14 10.32
#